data_AF-A0AAV9SRH3-F1
#
_entry.id   AF-A0AAV9SRH3-F1
#
_cell.length_a   1.000
_cell.length_b   1.000
_cell.length_c   1.000
_cell.angle_alpha   90.00
_cell.angle_beta   90.00
_cell.angle_gamma   90.00
#
_symmetry.space_group_name_H-M   'P 1'
#
loop_
_entity.id
_entity.type
_entity.pdbx_description
1 polymer ?
#
loop_
_entity_poly.entity_id
_entity_poly.type
_entity_poly.pdbx_seq_one_letter_code
_entity_poly.pdbx_strand_id
1 'polypeptide(L)'
;MSIFTGACVAPIMWLCVALLNGTFYECAISGLDENLAVDLFCKNKTLKCREELARVPCDRSKLSSDERMELLLMFRAQSQILGWSIIIFAAIIGLLGTCCKNCRSQVSYLQLSFWKHYIEKEKERFDAFTVDYATKLAERNLQSFFENKKPNPMQFPNHKAWEEISECYTFSRSEQYYSTLQRYVERTDRDFSPEKRPVLHIEDGIEMA
;
A
#
# COMPACT_ATOMS: atom_id res chain seq x y z
N MET A 1 -9.74 0.84 4.46
CA MET A 1 -9.04 -0.08 5.39
C MET A 1 -8.13 -1.08 4.67
N SER A 2 -8.57 -1.82 3.63
CA SER A 2 -7.77 -2.91 3.04
C SER A 2 -6.39 -2.48 2.47
N ILE A 3 -6.29 -1.30 1.86
CA ILE A 3 -5.04 -0.81 1.23
C ILE A 3 -3.98 -0.53 2.30
N PHE A 4 -4.34 0.23 3.33
CA PHE A 4 -3.43 0.54 4.45
C PHE A 4 -2.98 -0.72 5.18
N THR A 5 -3.88 -1.66 5.48
CA THR A 5 -3.51 -2.91 6.17
C THR A 5 -2.51 -3.73 5.36
N GLY A 6 -2.69 -3.82 4.04
CA GLY A 6 -1.74 -4.52 3.16
C GLY A 6 -0.39 -3.80 3.08
N ALA A 7 -0.41 -2.46 2.97
CA ALA A 7 0.81 -1.65 2.87
C ALA A 7 1.68 -1.72 4.14
N CYS A 8 1.06 -1.84 5.33
CA CYS A 8 1.79 -1.89 6.60
C CYS A 8 2.52 -3.23 6.87
N VAL A 9 2.24 -4.29 6.10
CA VAL A 9 2.83 -5.62 6.35
C VAL A 9 4.36 -5.58 6.22
N ALA A 10 4.90 -5.01 5.14
CA ALA A 10 6.34 -4.95 4.92
C ALA A 10 7.07 -4.07 5.96
N PRO A 11 6.61 -2.85 6.29
CA PRO A 11 7.19 -2.05 7.37
C PRO A 11 7.19 -2.75 8.74
N ILE A 12 6.09 -3.43 9.10
CA ILE A 12 6.01 -4.15 10.37
C ILE A 12 6.99 -5.32 10.38
N MET A 13 7.06 -6.11 9.30
CA MET A 13 8.03 -7.20 9.19
C MET A 13 9.47 -6.70 9.33
N TRP A 14 9.82 -5.61 8.65
CA TRP A 14 11.15 -4.99 8.76
C TRP A 14 11.45 -4.57 10.19
N LEU A 15 10.52 -3.89 10.86
CA LEU A 15 10.67 -3.44 12.24
C LEU A 15 10.88 -4.62 13.19
N CYS A 16 10.12 -5.71 13.04
CA CYS A 16 10.29 -6.92 13.84
C CYS A 16 11.68 -7.54 13.64
N VAL A 17 12.15 -7.67 12.39
CA VAL A 17 13.48 -8.22 12.10
C VAL A 17 14.58 -7.33 12.69
N ALA A 18 14.46 -6.01 12.56
CA ALA A 18 15.42 -5.06 13.12
C ALA A 18 15.48 -5.14 14.66
N LEU A 19 14.33 -5.25 15.33
CA LEU A 19 14.25 -5.39 16.78
C LEU A 19 14.75 -6.76 17.28
N LEU A 20 14.49 -7.85 16.56
CA LEU A 20 15.01 -9.16 16.94
C LEU A 20 16.55 -9.24 16.79
N ASN A 21 17.13 -8.52 15.83
CA ASN A 21 18.58 -8.38 15.70
C ASN A 21 19.21 -7.61 16.87
N GLY A 22 18.50 -6.60 17.41
CA GLY A 22 18.89 -5.88 18.61
C GLY A 22 19.91 -4.75 18.40
N THR A 23 20.72 -4.81 17.35
CA THR A 23 21.81 -3.85 17.09
C THR A 23 21.36 -2.38 17.00
N PHE A 24 20.24 -2.12 16.31
CA PHE A 24 19.69 -0.77 16.22
C PHE A 24 19.14 -0.26 17.55
N TYR A 25 18.49 -1.14 18.32
CA TYR A 25 17.92 -0.82 19.62
C TYR A 25 19.01 -0.55 20.65
N GLU A 26 20.05 -1.39 20.70
CA GLU A 26 21.23 -1.23 21.56
C GLU A 26 21.88 0.16 21.35
N CYS A 27 22.04 0.58 20.09
CA CYS A 27 22.59 1.90 19.77
C CYS A 27 21.65 3.04 20.19
N ALA A 28 20.34 2.90 19.94
CA ALA A 28 19.36 3.94 20.23
C ALA A 28 19.18 4.16 21.74
N ILE A 29 19.06 3.07 22.52
CA ILE A 29 18.81 3.16 23.97
C ILE A 29 20.04 3.65 24.73
N SER A 30 21.25 3.34 24.25
CA SER A 30 22.50 3.80 24.85
C SER A 30 22.71 5.32 24.71
N GLY A 31 22.06 5.96 23.74
CA GLY A 31 22.12 7.40 23.50
C GLY A 31 21.00 8.20 24.18
N LEU A 32 20.11 7.55 24.94
CA LEU A 32 18.99 8.21 25.61
C LEU A 32 19.49 8.92 26.88
N ASP A 33 19.20 10.21 27.05
CA ASP A 33 19.55 11.00 28.26
C ASP A 33 18.34 11.22 29.18
N GLU A 34 17.30 10.38 29.06
CA GLU A 34 16.17 10.43 29.98
C GLU A 34 16.56 9.82 31.33
N ASN A 35 16.63 10.67 32.37
CA ASN A 35 16.98 10.31 33.74
C ASN A 35 16.30 9.01 34.22
N LEU A 36 15.01 8.84 33.91
CA LEU A 36 14.20 7.73 34.40
C LEU A 36 14.55 6.38 33.73
N ALA A 37 14.84 6.39 32.43
CA ALA A 37 15.25 5.20 31.71
C ALA A 37 16.70 4.83 32.08
N VAL A 38 17.59 5.82 32.15
CA VAL A 38 19.00 5.63 32.48
C VAL A 38 19.19 5.13 33.91
N ASP A 39 18.41 5.64 34.88
CA ASP A 39 18.44 5.15 36.27
C ASP A 39 17.98 3.70 36.41
N LEU A 40 17.10 3.23 35.51
CA LEU A 40 16.66 1.83 35.48
C LEU A 40 17.79 0.90 34.98
N PHE A 41 18.56 1.34 33.99
CA PHE A 41 19.67 0.57 33.41
C PHE A 41 20.93 0.59 34.28
N CYS A 42 21.23 1.73 34.89
CA CYS A 42 22.39 1.94 35.75
C CYS A 42 22.04 1.82 37.25
N LYS A 43 20.94 1.13 37.60
CA LYS A 43 20.51 0.96 38.99
C LYS A 43 21.62 0.28 39.80
N ASN A 44 22.06 0.91 40.89
CA ASN A 44 23.21 0.52 41.72
C ASN A 44 24.60 0.58 41.04
N LYS A 45 24.73 1.22 39.86
CA LYS A 45 26.03 1.44 39.21
C LYS A 45 26.55 2.86 39.47
N THR A 46 27.84 3.08 39.23
CA THR A 46 28.48 4.38 39.46
C THR A 46 27.90 5.44 38.52
N LEU A 47 27.96 6.74 38.88
CA LEU A 47 27.67 7.87 37.98
C LEU A 47 28.38 7.77 36.62
N LYS A 48 29.52 7.08 36.56
CA LYS A 48 30.26 6.75 35.33
C LYS A 48 29.48 5.88 34.34
N CYS A 49 28.53 5.06 34.81
CA CYS A 49 27.65 4.24 33.96
C CYS A 49 26.81 5.12 33.03
N ARG A 50 26.30 6.23 33.55
CA ARG A 50 25.52 7.20 32.77
C ARG A 50 26.36 7.92 31.73
N GLU A 51 27.53 8.42 32.12
CA GLU A 51 28.41 9.20 31.22
C GLU A 51 29.01 8.35 30.09
N GLU A 52 29.24 7.06 30.33
CA GLU A 52 29.87 6.14 29.38
C GLU A 52 28.87 5.23 28.65
N LEU A 53 27.56 5.34 28.93
CA LEU A 53 26.51 4.49 28.35
C LEU A 53 26.50 4.52 26.82
N ALA A 54 26.60 5.72 26.24
CA ALA A 54 26.64 5.91 24.78
C ALA A 54 27.86 5.23 24.11
N ARG A 55 28.91 4.89 24.87
CA ARG A 55 30.13 4.23 24.37
C ARG A 55 30.13 2.72 24.56
N VAL A 56 29.15 2.18 25.27
CA VAL A 56 28.98 0.73 25.53
C VAL A 56 28.88 -0.08 24.23
N PRO A 57 28.07 0.31 23.22
CA PRO A 57 27.97 -0.45 21.96
C PRO A 57 29.24 -0.45 21.12
N CYS A 58 30.13 0.54 21.30
CA CYS A 58 31.34 0.71 20.49
C CYS A 58 32.59 0.07 21.10
N ASP A 59 32.45 -0.64 22.24
CA ASP A 59 33.58 -1.21 22.99
C ASP A 59 34.64 -0.17 23.42
N ARG A 60 34.21 1.09 23.61
CA ARG A 60 35.08 2.23 23.98
C ARG A 60 34.77 2.81 25.35
N SER A 61 33.87 2.16 26.11
CA SER A 61 33.50 2.62 27.45
C SER A 61 34.60 2.33 28.46
N LYS A 62 34.73 3.21 29.46
CA LYS A 62 35.64 3.02 30.61
C LYS A 62 35.07 2.09 31.70
N LEU A 63 33.97 1.39 31.41
CA LEU A 63 33.34 0.43 32.31
C LEU A 63 34.12 -0.90 32.31
N SER A 64 33.93 -1.71 33.36
CA SER A 64 34.49 -3.06 33.34
C SER A 64 33.85 -3.91 32.23
N SER A 65 34.60 -4.90 31.74
CA SER A 65 34.11 -5.79 30.68
C SER A 65 32.81 -6.51 31.07
N ASP A 66 32.68 -6.89 32.34
CA ASP A 66 31.50 -7.59 32.86
C ASP A 66 30.27 -6.67 32.90
N GLU A 67 30.42 -5.44 33.38
CA GLU A 67 29.32 -4.48 33.41
C GLU A 67 28.83 -4.14 32.00
N ARG A 68 29.76 -3.98 31.05
CA ARG A 68 29.44 -3.71 29.65
C ARG A 68 28.67 -4.86 29.01
N MET A 69 29.11 -6.10 29.24
CA MET A 69 28.44 -7.29 28.70
C MET A 69 27.03 -7.45 29.28
N GLU A 70 26.86 -7.21 30.58
CA GLU A 70 25.56 -7.25 31.25
C GLU A 70 24.57 -6.23 30.64
N LEU A 71 25.03 -4.99 30.43
CA LEU A 71 24.24 -3.93 29.79
C LEU A 71 23.83 -4.29 28.36
N LEU A 72 24.76 -4.81 27.55
CA LEU A 72 24.47 -5.24 26.18
C LEU A 72 23.48 -6.41 26.14
N LEU A 73 23.64 -7.41 27.01
CA LEU A 73 22.70 -8.53 27.13
C LEU A 73 21.31 -8.04 27.54
N MET A 74 21.23 -7.08 28.47
CA MET A 74 19.97 -6.47 28.89
C MET A 74 19.28 -5.74 27.73
N PHE A 75 20.00 -4.90 26.99
CA PHE A 75 19.45 -4.18 25.83
C PHE A 75 18.99 -5.13 24.74
N ARG A 76 19.77 -6.17 24.45
CA ARG A 76 19.41 -7.19 23.46
C ARG A 76 18.15 -7.95 23.87
N ALA A 77 18.04 -8.33 25.14
CA ALA A 77 16.87 -9.01 25.67
C ALA A 77 15.61 -8.12 25.58
N GLN A 78 15.73 -6.83 25.94
CA GLN A 78 14.62 -5.88 25.79
C GLN A 78 14.18 -5.72 24.34
N SER A 79 15.12 -5.58 23.41
CA SER A 79 14.83 -5.48 21.99
C SER A 79 14.09 -6.72 21.47
N GLN A 80 14.52 -7.91 21.89
CA GLN A 80 13.86 -9.17 21.51
C GLN A 80 12.45 -9.29 22.09
N ILE A 81 12.24 -8.91 23.36
CA ILE A 81 10.91 -8.90 23.98
C ILE A 81 9.97 -7.95 23.24
N LEU A 82 10.44 -6.75 22.87
CA LEU A 82 9.66 -5.79 22.09
C LEU A 82 9.34 -6.33 20.69
N GLY A 83 10.32 -6.92 20.01
CA GLY A 83 10.14 -7.55 18.70
C GLY A 83 9.06 -8.64 18.74
N TRP A 84 9.14 -9.57 19.69
CA TRP A 84 8.12 -10.62 19.86
C TRP A 84 6.75 -10.07 20.24
N SER A 85 6.70 -9.04 21.07
CA SER A 85 5.45 -8.38 21.45
C SER A 85 4.75 -7.79 20.22
N ILE A 86 5.47 -7.07 19.36
CA ILE A 86 4.92 -6.51 18.12
C ILE A 86 4.39 -7.62 17.19
N ILE A 87 5.11 -8.74 17.06
CA ILE A 87 4.66 -9.90 16.27
C ILE A 87 3.32 -10.42 16.80
N ILE A 88 3.21 -10.64 18.11
CA ILE A 88 1.98 -11.14 18.74
C ILE A 88 0.82 -10.16 18.54
N PHE A 89 1.04 -8.86 18.79
CA PHE A 89 0.02 -7.84 18.59
C PHE A 89 -0.43 -7.75 17.14
N ALA A 90 0.50 -7.76 16.18
CA ALA A 90 0.17 -7.72 14.76
C ALA A 90 -0.65 -8.94 14.33
N ALA A 91 -0.30 -10.14 14.82
CA ALA A 91 -1.05 -11.37 14.56
C ALA A 91 -2.48 -11.32 15.12
N ILE A 92 -2.64 -10.85 16.37
CA ILE A 92 -3.96 -10.71 17.01
C ILE A 92 -4.83 -9.69 16.25
N ILE A 93 -4.27 -8.52 15.92
CA ILE A 93 -4.99 -7.48 15.17
C ILE A 93 -5.39 -8.01 13.78
N GLY A 94 -4.50 -8.73 13.10
CA GLY A 94 -4.77 -9.35 11.80
C GLY A 94 -5.89 -10.38 11.87
N LEU A 95 -5.89 -11.24 12.90
CA LEU A 95 -6.93 -12.23 13.13
C LEU A 95 -8.28 -11.55 13.42
N LEU A 96 -8.31 -10.61 14.37
CA LEU A 96 -9.53 -9.87 14.72
C LEU A 96 -10.08 -9.09 13.52
N GLY A 97 -9.22 -8.41 12.76
CA GLY A 97 -9.62 -7.70 11.55
C GLY A 97 -10.24 -8.63 10.50
N THR A 98 -9.65 -9.80 10.30
CA THR A 98 -10.17 -10.83 9.38
C THR A 98 -11.51 -11.39 9.86
N CYS A 99 -11.62 -11.73 11.15
CA CYS A 99 -12.87 -12.20 11.76
C CYS A 99 -13.97 -11.14 11.65
N CYS A 100 -13.70 -9.88 12.02
CA CYS A 100 -14.66 -8.79 11.89
C CYS A 100 -15.10 -8.57 10.44
N LYS A 101 -14.18 -8.63 9.47
CA LYS A 101 -14.51 -8.51 8.05
C LYS A 101 -15.42 -9.66 7.58
N ASN A 102 -15.10 -10.88 7.97
CA ASN A 102 -15.89 -12.06 7.58
C ASN A 102 -17.26 -12.09 8.28
N CYS A 103 -17.34 -11.80 9.58
CA CYS A 103 -18.61 -11.76 10.33
C CYS A 103 -19.52 -10.59 9.90
N ARG A 104 -18.96 -9.48 9.44
CA ARG A 104 -19.73 -8.34 8.90
C ARG A 104 -20.03 -8.46 7.40
N SER A 105 -19.49 -9.47 6.72
CA SER A 105 -19.73 -9.65 5.29
C SER A 105 -21.19 -9.98 5.06
N GLN A 106 -21.91 -9.02 4.50
CA GLN A 106 -23.33 -9.12 4.16
C GLN A 106 -23.61 -9.98 2.91
N VAL A 107 -22.58 -10.54 2.29
CA VAL A 107 -22.63 -11.31 1.04
C VAL A 107 -22.17 -12.74 1.32
N SER A 108 -22.89 -13.73 0.78
CA SER A 108 -22.54 -15.14 0.89
C SER A 108 -21.12 -15.38 0.37
N TYR A 109 -20.35 -16.23 1.06
CA TYR A 109 -18.97 -16.57 0.67
C TYR A 109 -18.86 -17.00 -0.80
N LEU A 110 -19.86 -17.74 -1.30
CA LEU A 110 -19.94 -18.17 -2.70
C LEU A 110 -20.06 -16.98 -3.67
N GLN A 111 -20.93 -16.02 -3.36
CA GLN A 111 -21.12 -14.82 -4.20
C GLN A 111 -19.87 -13.94 -4.19
N LEU A 112 -19.21 -13.81 -3.04
CA LEU A 112 -17.92 -13.09 -2.95
C LEU A 112 -16.83 -13.80 -3.75
N SER A 113 -16.78 -15.14 -3.71
CA SER A 113 -15.84 -15.93 -4.50
C SER A 113 -16.08 -15.72 -5.99
N PHE A 114 -17.33 -15.87 -6.45
CA PHE A 114 -17.70 -15.59 -7.84
C PHE A 114 -17.28 -14.17 -8.27
N TRP A 115 -17.59 -13.17 -7.44
CA TRP A 115 -17.24 -11.78 -7.72
C TRP A 115 -15.73 -11.58 -7.93
N LYS A 116 -14.89 -12.19 -7.09
CA LYS A 116 -13.43 -12.14 -7.26
C LYS A 116 -12.98 -12.72 -8.59
N HIS A 117 -13.49 -13.90 -8.95
CA HIS A 117 -13.16 -14.56 -10.23
C HIS A 117 -13.66 -13.74 -11.42
N TYR A 118 -14.84 -13.13 -11.32
CA TYR A 118 -15.39 -12.26 -12.34
C TYR A 118 -14.48 -11.06 -12.60
N ILE A 119 -14.07 -10.33 -11.55
CA ILE A 119 -13.18 -9.15 -11.68
C ILE A 119 -11.83 -9.53 -12.28
N GLU A 120 -11.25 -10.67 -11.88
CA GLU A 120 -9.99 -11.15 -12.43
C GLU A 120 -10.11 -11.44 -13.93
N LYS A 121 -11.19 -12.12 -14.34
CA LYS A 121 -11.44 -12.42 -15.75
C LYS A 121 -11.84 -11.20 -16.57
N GLU A 122 -12.60 -10.28 -15.99
CA GLU A 122 -12.94 -9.01 -16.62
C GLU A 122 -11.66 -8.23 -16.94
N LYS A 123 -10.73 -8.12 -15.98
CA LYS A 123 -9.43 -7.47 -16.20
C LYS A 123 -8.60 -8.15 -17.29
N GLU A 124 -8.44 -9.48 -17.22
CA GLU A 124 -7.67 -10.24 -18.22
C GLU A 124 -8.21 -9.99 -19.64
N ARG A 125 -9.54 -10.02 -19.80
CA ARG A 125 -10.18 -9.78 -21.08
C ARG A 125 -10.08 -8.32 -21.50
N PHE A 126 -10.26 -7.39 -20.57
CA PHE A 126 -10.15 -5.96 -20.83
C PHE A 126 -8.77 -5.58 -21.35
N ASP A 127 -7.70 -6.09 -20.73
CA ASP A 127 -6.32 -5.87 -21.16
C ASP A 127 -6.10 -6.44 -22.58
N ALA A 128 -6.58 -7.66 -22.86
CA ALA A 128 -6.48 -8.26 -24.18
C ALA A 128 -7.23 -7.46 -25.26
N PHE A 129 -8.45 -6.99 -24.97
CA PHE A 129 -9.22 -6.13 -25.87
C PHE A 129 -8.53 -4.78 -26.11
N THR A 130 -7.94 -4.19 -25.06
CA THR A 130 -7.23 -2.92 -25.16
C THR A 130 -6.01 -3.04 -26.08
N VAL A 131 -5.23 -4.11 -25.95
CA VAL A 131 -4.07 -4.38 -26.82
C VAL A 131 -4.50 -4.59 -28.28
N ASP A 132 -5.55 -5.37 -28.52
CA ASP A 132 -6.08 -5.61 -29.87
C ASP A 132 -6.58 -4.31 -30.54
N TYR A 133 -7.36 -3.50 -29.81
CA TYR A 133 -7.85 -2.22 -30.33
C TYR A 133 -6.73 -1.19 -30.55
N ALA A 134 -5.71 -1.15 -29.68
CA ALA A 134 -4.54 -0.31 -29.87
C ALA A 134 -3.75 -0.73 -31.12
N THR A 135 -3.58 -2.03 -31.34
CA THR A 135 -2.89 -2.58 -32.52
C THR A 135 -3.62 -2.19 -33.81
N LYS A 136 -4.94 -2.41 -33.86
CA LYS A 136 -5.78 -2.04 -35.02
C LYS A 136 -5.74 -0.54 -35.30
N LEU A 137 -5.76 0.30 -34.27
CA LEU A 137 -5.67 1.75 -34.43
C LEU A 137 -4.30 2.16 -35.01
N ALA A 138 -3.22 1.54 -34.51
CA ALA A 138 -1.86 1.80 -35.01
C ALA A 138 -1.70 1.38 -36.47
N GLU A 139 -2.13 0.16 -36.83
CA GLU A 139 -2.09 -0.34 -38.21
C GLU A 139 -2.88 0.57 -39.17
N ARG A 140 -4.12 0.93 -38.80
CA ARG A 140 -4.96 1.84 -39.59
C ARG A 140 -4.27 3.19 -39.82
N ASN A 141 -3.67 3.77 -38.78
CA ASN A 141 -2.99 5.07 -38.86
C ASN A 141 -1.74 5.00 -39.73
N LEU A 142 -0.92 3.96 -39.57
CA LEU A 142 0.28 3.74 -40.37
C LEU A 142 -0.07 3.52 -41.85
N GLN A 143 -1.06 2.68 -42.13
CA GLN A 143 -1.52 2.45 -43.50
C GLN A 143 -2.03 3.73 -44.16
N SER A 144 -2.86 4.49 -43.45
CA SER A 144 -3.41 5.76 -43.97
C SER A 144 -2.31 6.79 -44.23
N PHE A 145 -1.29 6.84 -43.36
CA PHE A 145 -0.14 7.72 -43.51
C PHE A 145 0.72 7.36 -44.73
N PHE A 146 1.13 6.10 -44.88
CA PHE A 146 2.00 5.67 -45.98
C PHE A 146 1.27 5.63 -47.35
N GLU A 147 -0.03 5.34 -47.37
CA GLU A 147 -0.84 5.36 -48.60
C GLU A 147 -1.39 6.76 -48.93
N ASN A 148 -1.15 7.76 -48.07
CA ASN A 148 -1.69 9.12 -48.18
C ASN A 148 -3.22 9.16 -48.37
N LYS A 149 -3.94 8.35 -47.58
CA LYS A 149 -5.40 8.24 -47.60
C LYS A 149 -6.00 8.77 -46.31
N LYS A 150 -7.26 9.24 -46.38
CA LYS A 150 -8.02 9.58 -45.17
C LYS A 150 -8.32 8.29 -44.38
N PRO A 151 -8.14 8.28 -43.05
CA PRO A 151 -8.36 7.08 -42.25
C PRO A 151 -9.85 6.75 -42.13
N ASN A 152 -10.19 5.46 -42.21
CA ASN A 152 -11.55 4.97 -42.00
C ASN A 152 -12.02 5.23 -40.56
N PRO A 153 -13.27 5.65 -40.30
CA PRO A 153 -13.74 5.94 -38.96
C PRO A 153 -13.70 4.67 -38.09
N MET A 154 -13.12 4.79 -36.90
CA MET A 154 -13.10 3.74 -35.87
C MET A 154 -13.80 4.31 -34.64
N GLN A 155 -14.80 3.60 -34.14
CA GLN A 155 -15.57 4.04 -32.98
C GLN A 155 -14.81 3.74 -31.70
N PHE A 156 -14.73 4.73 -30.82
CA PHE A 156 -14.19 4.60 -29.48
C PHE A 156 -15.23 5.08 -28.47
N PRO A 157 -15.20 4.54 -27.24
CA PRO A 157 -15.94 5.14 -26.14
C PRO A 157 -15.49 6.61 -25.96
N ASN A 158 -16.43 7.49 -25.64
CA ASN A 158 -16.13 8.89 -25.33
C ASN A 158 -15.44 9.02 -23.95
N HIS A 159 -14.80 10.16 -23.69
CA HIS A 159 -14.10 10.42 -22.42
C HIS A 159 -15.00 10.26 -21.20
N LYS A 160 -16.28 10.67 -21.28
CA LYS A 160 -17.23 10.51 -20.18
C LYS A 160 -17.45 9.04 -19.83
N ALA A 161 -17.55 8.17 -20.84
CA ALA A 161 -17.63 6.72 -20.64
C ALA A 161 -16.38 6.17 -19.94
N TRP A 162 -15.18 6.63 -20.33
CA TRP A 162 -13.92 6.25 -19.69
C TRP A 162 -13.83 6.68 -18.22
N GLU A 163 -14.30 7.88 -17.92
CA GLU A 163 -14.34 8.41 -16.55
C GLU A 163 -15.31 7.61 -15.67
N GLU A 164 -16.54 7.35 -16.15
CA GLU A 164 -17.57 6.62 -15.41
C GLU A 164 -17.17 5.17 -15.07
N ILE A 165 -16.51 4.46 -15.99
CA ILE A 165 -16.05 3.09 -15.72
C ILE A 165 -14.87 3.06 -14.74
N SER A 166 -14.16 4.19 -14.57
CA SER A 166 -12.98 4.32 -13.69
C SER A 166 -13.33 4.69 -12.25
N GLU A 167 -14.61 4.94 -11.95
CA GLU A 167 -15.06 5.24 -10.59
C GLU A 167 -14.73 4.13 -9.58
N CYS A 168 -14.58 4.51 -8.31
CA CYS A 168 -14.41 3.54 -7.24
C CYS A 168 -15.71 2.73 -7.05
N TYR A 169 -15.65 1.43 -7.28
CA TYR A 169 -16.80 0.54 -7.10
C TYR A 169 -17.20 0.42 -5.63
N THR A 170 -18.47 0.69 -5.34
CA THR A 170 -19.11 0.42 -4.05
C THR A 170 -20.23 -0.61 -4.22
N PHE A 171 -20.10 -1.76 -3.57
CA PHE A 171 -21.16 -2.77 -3.58
C PHE A 171 -22.42 -2.26 -2.89
N SER A 172 -23.55 -2.26 -3.59
CA SER A 172 -24.88 -2.00 -3.01
C SER A 172 -25.77 -3.23 -3.15
N ARG A 173 -26.50 -3.60 -2.09
CA ARG A 173 -27.46 -4.72 -2.15
C ARG A 173 -28.64 -4.47 -3.11
N SER A 174 -28.93 -3.21 -3.42
CA SER A 174 -30.00 -2.82 -4.35
C SER A 174 -29.61 -2.97 -5.82
N GLU A 175 -28.30 -3.04 -6.12
CA GLU A 175 -27.76 -3.09 -7.48
C GLU A 175 -26.88 -4.33 -7.65
N GLN A 176 -27.35 -5.32 -8.40
CA GLN A 176 -26.65 -6.61 -8.61
C GLN A 176 -25.51 -6.52 -9.65
N TYR A 177 -24.76 -5.42 -9.68
CA TYR A 177 -23.62 -5.26 -10.58
C TYR A 177 -22.33 -5.67 -9.87
N TYR A 178 -21.44 -6.38 -10.57
CA TYR A 178 -20.15 -6.84 -10.04
C TYR A 178 -18.99 -5.91 -10.38
N SER A 179 -19.14 -5.01 -11.35
CA SER A 179 -18.14 -3.99 -11.69
C SER A 179 -18.80 -2.67 -12.11
N THR A 180 -18.02 -1.59 -12.11
CA THR A 180 -18.45 -0.30 -12.69
C THR A 180 -18.67 -0.39 -14.18
N LEU A 181 -17.89 -1.23 -14.88
CA LEU A 181 -18.05 -1.49 -16.31
C LEU A 181 -19.37 -2.22 -16.59
N GLN A 182 -19.70 -3.27 -15.84
CA GLN A 182 -20.99 -3.96 -15.95
C GLN A 182 -22.14 -2.98 -15.68
N ARG A 183 -22.04 -2.19 -14.60
CA ARG A 183 -23.03 -1.16 -14.24
C ARG A 183 -23.21 -0.15 -15.37
N TYR A 184 -22.12 0.30 -16.00
CA TYR A 184 -22.17 1.21 -17.13
C TYR A 184 -22.86 0.57 -18.35
N VAL A 185 -22.54 -0.68 -18.67
CA VAL A 185 -23.09 -1.39 -19.83
C VAL A 185 -24.58 -1.71 -19.68
N GLU A 186 -25.03 -2.05 -18.47
CA GLU A 186 -26.41 -2.43 -18.19
C GLU A 186 -27.36 -1.24 -17.97
N ARG A 187 -26.84 0.00 -17.89
CA ARG A 187 -27.65 1.22 -17.88
C ARG A 187 -28.38 1.43 -19.21
N THR A 188 -29.63 1.87 -19.12
CA THR A 188 -30.51 2.12 -20.27
C THR A 188 -30.30 3.50 -20.91
N ASP A 189 -29.64 4.44 -20.21
CA ASP A 189 -29.40 5.84 -20.59
C ASP A 189 -27.98 6.12 -21.09
N ARG A 190 -27.33 5.13 -21.72
CA ARG A 190 -25.95 5.27 -22.22
C ARG A 190 -25.84 6.33 -23.33
N ASP A 191 -24.84 7.21 -23.18
CA ASP A 191 -24.48 8.18 -24.21
C ASP A 191 -23.54 7.54 -25.24
N PHE A 192 -24.08 7.26 -26.43
CA PHE A 192 -23.33 6.75 -27.58
C PHE A 192 -22.76 7.87 -28.45
N SER A 193 -22.90 9.13 -28.05
CA SER A 193 -22.43 10.26 -28.84
C SER A 193 -20.92 10.15 -29.06
N PRO A 194 -20.45 10.22 -30.33
CA PRO A 194 -19.03 10.20 -30.61
C PRO A 194 -18.38 11.45 -30.00
N GLU A 195 -17.15 11.31 -29.53
CA GLU A 195 -16.38 12.40 -28.96
C GLU A 195 -16.13 13.48 -30.02
N LYS A 196 -16.72 14.66 -29.82
CA LYS A 196 -16.60 15.82 -30.72
C LYS A 196 -15.60 16.86 -30.21
N ARG A 197 -15.10 16.74 -28.97
CA ARG A 197 -14.18 17.71 -28.36
C ARG A 197 -12.72 17.24 -28.50
N PRO A 198 -11.81 18.09 -29.01
CA PRO A 198 -10.37 17.87 -28.84
C PRO A 198 -10.02 17.87 -27.35
N VAL A 199 -9.16 16.95 -26.92
CA VAL A 199 -8.73 16.74 -25.52
C VAL A 199 -7.85 17.87 -24.98
N LEU A 200 -7.53 18.89 -25.79
CA LEU A 200 -6.80 20.08 -25.37
C LEU A 200 -7.70 21.32 -25.37
N HIS A 201 -8.34 21.59 -24.24
CA HIS A 201 -8.66 22.96 -23.85
C HIS A 201 -7.71 23.32 -22.70
N ILE A 202 -6.55 23.87 -23.06
CA ILE A 202 -5.72 24.62 -22.11
C ILE A 202 -6.42 25.98 -21.99
N GLU A 203 -7.22 26.18 -20.96
CA GLU A 203 -7.64 27.53 -20.54
C GLU A 203 -6.43 28.24 -19.92
N ASP A 204 -5.51 28.71 -20.76
CA ASP A 204 -4.60 29.79 -20.36
C ASP A 204 -5.34 31.10 -20.61
N GLY A 205 -6.09 31.53 -19.59
CA GLY A 205 -6.50 32.91 -19.44
C GLY A 205 -5.27 33.79 -19.21
N ILE A 206 -4.62 34.21 -20.29
CA ILE A 206 -3.74 35.38 -20.26
C ILE A 206 -4.65 36.60 -20.15
N GLU A 207 -4.94 37.02 -18.90
CA GLU A 207 -5.31 38.41 -18.64
C GLU A 207 -4.06 39.27 -18.92
N MET A 208 -4.05 39.91 -20.09
CA MET A 208 -3.24 41.11 -20.30
C MET A 208 -4.11 42.32 -20.01
N ALA A 209 -3.88 42.95 -18.86
CA ALA A 209 -4.17 44.34 -18.58
C ALA A 209 -2.95 44.98 -17.90
#